data_AF-A0AA42ASB8-F1
#
_entry.id   AF-A0AA42ASB8-F1
#
_cell.length_a   1.000
_cell.length_b   1.000
_cell.length_c   1.000
_cell.angle_alpha   90.00
_cell.angle_beta   90.00
_cell.angle_gamma   90.00
#
_symmetry.space_group_name_H-M   'P 1'
#
loop_
_entity.id
_entity.type
_entity.pdbx_description
1 polymer ?
#
loop_
_entity_poly.entity_id
_entity_poly.type
_entity_poly.pdbx_seq_one_letter_code
_entity_poly.pdbx_strand_id
1 'polypeptide(L)' 'MKDRMASIESEINDFFSVAEEKEHKRFSERYNFDFARELPMEGRYEWVRLTE' A
#
# COMPACT_ATOMS: atom_id res chain seq x y z
N MET A 1 -27.33 7.85 -12.72
CA MET A 1 -25.96 8.39 -12.93
C MET A 1 -25.05 8.03 -11.76
N LYS A 2 -25.47 8.28 -10.51
CA LYS A 2 -24.73 7.91 -9.29
C LYS A 2 -24.34 6.42 -9.23
N ASP A 3 -25.28 5.52 -9.54
CA ASP A 3 -25.03 4.07 -9.48
C ASP A 3 -23.99 3.59 -10.51
N ARG A 4 -23.95 4.25 -11.68
CA ARG A 4 -22.94 3.98 -12.71
C ARG A 4 -21.55 4.41 -12.24
N MET A 5 -21.45 5.55 -11.55
CA MET A 5 -20.16 6.03 -11.01
C MET A 5 -19.65 5.10 -9.91
N ALA A 6 -20.52 4.66 -9.00
CA ALA A 6 -20.17 3.68 -7.97
C ALA A 6 -19.69 2.33 -8.57
N SER A 7 -20.30 1.88 -9.67
CA SER A 7 -19.86 0.68 -10.39
C SER A 7 -18.47 0.85 -11.00
N ILE A 8 -18.19 2.01 -11.62
CA ILE A 8 -16.89 2.31 -12.24
C ILE A 8 -15.80 2.40 -11.17
N GLU A 9 -16.09 3.02 -10.02
CA GLU A 9 -15.15 3.09 -8.89
C GLU A 9 -14.75 1.70 -8.41
N SER A 10 -15.71 0.78 -8.27
CA SER A 10 -15.43 -0.62 -7.90
C SER A 10 -14.59 -1.34 -8.96
N GLU A 11 -14.94 -1.21 -10.24
CA GLU A 11 -14.20 -1.85 -11.33
C GLU A 11 -12.74 -1.37 -11.41
N ILE A 12 -12.52 -0.07 -11.23
CA ILE A 12 -11.17 0.52 -11.19
C ILE A 12 -10.41 0.00 -9.96
N ASN A 13 -11.03 0.00 -8.79
CA ASN A 13 -10.41 -0.48 -7.57
C ASN A 13 -9.99 -1.96 -7.69
N ASP A 14 -10.88 -2.81 -8.21
CA ASP A 14 -10.61 -4.23 -8.41
C ASP A 14 -9.45 -4.44 -9.40
N PHE A 15 -9.39 -3.65 -10.48
CA PHE A 15 -8.31 -3.70 -11.45
C PHE A 15 -6.94 -3.39 -10.82
N PHE A 16 -6.85 -2.37 -9.97
CA PHE A 16 -5.57 -1.94 -9.39
C PHE A 16 -5.15 -2.74 -8.15
N SER A 17 -6.11 -3.31 -7.39
CA SER A 17 -5.87 -4.02 -6.13
C SER A 17 -4.74 -5.06 -6.20
N VAL A 18 -4.69 -5.87 -7.27
CA VAL A 18 -3.68 -6.91 -7.46
C VAL A 18 -2.27 -6.33 -7.65
N ALA A 19 -2.17 -5.23 -8.40
CA ALA A 19 -0.90 -4.56 -8.64
C ALA A 19 -0.42 -3.84 -7.37
N GLU A 20 -1.35 -3.21 -6.65
CA GLU A 20 -1.08 -2.54 -5.37
C GLU A 20 -0.58 -3.54 -4.31
N GLU A 21 -1.25 -4.68 -4.14
CA GLU A 21 -0.83 -5.72 -3.19
C GLU A 21 0.57 -6.24 -3.52
N LYS A 22 0.84 -6.50 -4.80
CA LYS A 22 2.15 -6.98 -5.25
C LYS A 22 3.27 -5.99 -4.94
N GLU A 23 3.06 -4.71 -5.22
CA GLU A 23 4.07 -3.69 -4.91
C GLU A 23 4.20 -3.46 -3.40
N HIS A 24 3.09 -3.43 -2.66
CA HIS A 24 3.11 -3.31 -1.19
C HIS A 24 3.93 -4.44 -0.56
N LYS A 25 3.72 -5.69 -0.99
CA LYS A 25 4.51 -6.84 -0.54
C LYS A 25 5.99 -6.69 -0.91
N ARG A 26 6.30 -6.37 -2.18
CA ARG A 26 7.67 -6.20 -2.67
C ARG A 26 8.44 -5.14 -1.88
N PHE A 27 7.80 -4.01 -1.57
CA PHE A 27 8.42 -2.94 -0.78
C PHE A 27 8.56 -3.33 0.69
N SER A 28 7.52 -3.92 1.29
CA SER A 28 7.55 -4.38 2.68
C SER A 28 8.67 -5.38 2.93
N GLU A 29 8.85 -6.36 2.03
CA GLU A 29 9.93 -7.36 2.13
C GLU A 29 11.31 -6.75 1.92
N ARG A 30 11.46 -5.82 0.97
CA ARG A 30 12.75 -5.19 0.66
C ARG A 30 13.24 -4.27 1.77
N TYR A 31 12.32 -3.60 2.45
CA TYR A 31 12.61 -2.48 3.34
C TYR A 31 12.19 -2.71 4.79
N ASN A 32 11.59 -3.86 5.10
CA ASN A 32 11.01 -4.18 6.41
C ASN A 32 10.21 -3.00 6.98
N PHE A 33 9.31 -2.46 6.15
CA PHE A 33 8.49 -1.30 6.48
C PHE A 33 7.11 -1.44 5.85
N ASP A 34 6.06 -1.28 6.64
CA ASP A 34 4.69 -1.24 6.16
C ASP A 34 4.33 0.20 5.77
N PHE A 35 4.38 0.48 4.47
CA PHE A 35 4.07 1.80 3.92
C PHE A 35 2.59 2.19 4.02
N ALA A 36 1.68 1.22 4.13
CA ALA A 36 0.25 1.52 4.27
C ALA A 36 -0.09 1.96 5.70
N ARG A 37 0.60 1.39 6.69
CA ARG A 37 0.43 1.73 8.12
C ARG A 37 1.42 2.76 8.62
N GLU A 38 2.43 3.10 7.81
CA GLU A 38 3.56 3.95 8.17
C GLU A 38 4.32 3.45 9.41
N LEU A 39 4.56 2.14 9.48
CA LEU A 39 5.22 1.50 10.61
C LEU A 39 6.43 0.67 10.19
N PRO A 40 7.57 0.78 10.91
CA PRO A 40 8.67 -0.12 10.69
C PRO A 40 8.34 -1.53 11.16
N MET A 41 8.90 -2.50 10.47
CA MET A 41 8.81 -3.92 10.79
C MET A 41 10.20 -4.42 11.23
N GLU A 42 10.21 -5.50 12.00
CA GLU A 42 11.44 -6.21 12.33
C GLU A 42 12.16 -6.67 11.07
N GLY A 43 13.47 -6.44 10.96
CA GLY A 43 14.23 -6.83 9.79
C GLY A 43 15.59 -6.14 9.67
N ARG A 44 16.01 -5.94 8.42
CA ARG A 44 17.35 -5.48 8.06
C ARG A 44 17.63 -4.03 8.47
N TYR A 45 16.62 -3.17 8.36
CA TYR A 45 16.77 -1.73 8.57
C TYR A 45 16.10 -1.30 9.87
N GLU A 46 16.80 -0.46 10.63
CA GLU A 46 16.20 0.28 11.73
C GLU A 46 15.76 1.64 11.22
N TRP A 47 14.45 1.91 11.26
CA TRP A 47 13.88 3.16 10.80
C TRP A 47 13.84 4.18 11.93
N VAL A 48 14.33 5.39 11.65
CA VAL A 48 14.27 6.53 12.57
C VAL A 48 13.32 7.58 11.98
N ARG A 49 12.28 7.96 12.73
CA ARG A 49 11.39 9.04 12.33
C ARG A 49 12.11 10.37 12.54
N LEU A 50 12.26 11.14 11.47
CA LEU A 50 12.76 12.51 11.57
C LEU A 50 11.63 13.41 12.09
N THR A 51 11.93 14.19 13.11
CA THR A 51 11.09 15.30 13.57
C THR A 51 11.82 16.60 13.24
N GLU A 52 11.15 17.52 12.54
CA GLU A 52 11.58 18.93 12.50
C GLU A 52 11.44 19.60 13.87
#